data_AF-A0A453PLM3-F1
#
_entry.id   AF-A0A453PLM3-F1
#
_cell.length_a   1.000
_cell.length_b   1.000
_cell.length_c   1.000
_cell.angle_alpha   90.00
_cell.angle_beta   90.00
_cell.angle_gamma   90.00
#
_symmetry.space_group_name_H-M   'P 1'
#
loop_
_entity.id
_entity.type
_entity.pdbx_description
1 polymer ?
#
loop_
_entity_poly.entity_id
_entity_poly.type
_entity_poly.pdbx_seq_one_letter_code
_entity_poly.pdbx_strand_id
1 'polypeptide(L)'
;QLAELKDAMHKVESLNQALVNKETKSDDELRRGQEEMTDVRKQLAYLQEEMRAIDLLNQALASAKEAKDNELERVRNELVHVRKQAGHLEEEMDILDSINKALVAKERENSAELQDIRKKMKDLNDEREGLESDNKVLTTMEIRSNNELRVVRKTLIDGLQNFTNGHAHIGIKRMGDLDLKEFAKACKQDLLQEDAQVDSSVLCSKWEARIADSNWHPFEVRMNDDGKEKGSSAKG
;
A
#
# COMPACT_ATOMS: atom_id res chain seq x y z
N GLN A 1 -144.97 54.52 -19.24
CA GLN A 1 -145.01 53.04 -19.31
C GLN A 1 -144.17 52.48 -20.46
N LEU A 2 -144.55 52.58 -21.74
CA LEU A 2 -143.76 51.95 -22.84
C LEU A 2 -142.39 52.60 -23.12
N ALA A 3 -142.30 53.94 -22.99
CA ALA A 3 -141.05 54.69 -23.22
C ALA A 3 -140.01 54.50 -22.10
N GLU A 4 -140.45 54.43 -20.84
CA GLU A 4 -139.58 54.14 -19.69
C GLU A 4 -139.03 52.71 -19.73
N LEU A 5 -139.82 51.75 -20.22
CA LEU A 5 -139.38 50.37 -20.38
C LEU A 5 -138.26 50.26 -21.44
N LYS A 6 -138.35 51.06 -22.52
CA LYS A 6 -137.37 51.09 -23.61
C LYS A 6 -136.06 51.75 -23.18
N ASP A 7 -136.13 52.80 -22.37
CA ASP A 7 -134.95 53.46 -21.78
C ASP A 7 -134.24 52.56 -20.75
N ALA A 8 -135.03 51.87 -19.90
CA ALA A 8 -134.51 50.86 -18.99
C ALA A 8 -133.83 49.69 -19.73
N MET A 9 -134.41 49.22 -20.85
CA MET A 9 -133.84 48.16 -21.68
C MET A 9 -132.51 48.57 -22.31
N HIS A 10 -132.42 49.77 -22.90
CA HIS A 10 -131.17 50.29 -23.43
C HIS A 10 -130.10 50.50 -22.36
N LYS A 11 -130.50 50.89 -21.14
CA LYS A 11 -129.58 51.01 -20.00
C LYS A 11 -129.07 49.65 -19.53
N VAL A 12 -129.92 48.63 -19.51
CA VAL A 12 -129.53 47.24 -19.23
C VAL A 12 -128.59 46.69 -20.31
N GLU A 13 -128.86 46.94 -21.59
CA GLU A 13 -127.96 46.55 -22.69
C GLU A 13 -126.60 47.24 -22.59
N SER A 14 -126.57 48.54 -22.30
CA SER A 14 -125.34 49.30 -22.10
C SER A 14 -124.53 48.80 -20.90
N LEU A 15 -125.20 48.49 -19.78
CA LEU A 15 -124.56 47.92 -18.59
C LEU A 15 -124.05 46.50 -18.84
N ASN A 16 -124.80 45.65 -19.55
CA ASN A 16 -124.34 44.31 -19.95
C ASN A 16 -123.12 44.39 -20.88
N GLN A 17 -123.11 45.30 -21.85
CA GLN A 17 -121.96 45.49 -22.72
C GLN A 17 -120.73 45.98 -21.95
N ALA A 18 -120.92 46.90 -20.99
CA ALA A 18 -119.85 47.37 -20.12
C ALA A 18 -119.32 46.24 -19.20
N LEU A 19 -120.20 45.37 -18.71
CA LEU A 19 -119.85 44.21 -17.90
C LEU A 19 -119.03 43.21 -18.70
N VAL A 20 -119.50 42.81 -19.89
CA VAL A 20 -118.78 41.93 -20.82
C VAL A 20 -117.42 42.51 -21.18
N ASN A 21 -117.34 43.82 -21.48
CA ASN A 21 -116.07 44.48 -21.78
C ASN A 21 -115.11 44.54 -20.59
N LYS A 22 -115.62 44.57 -19.35
CA LYS A 22 -114.79 44.55 -18.14
C LYS A 22 -114.29 43.14 -17.83
N GLU A 23 -115.14 42.14 -18.04
CA GLU A 23 -114.82 40.73 -17.87
C GLU A 23 -113.76 40.28 -18.90
N THR A 24 -113.92 40.63 -20.18
CA THR A 24 -112.91 40.35 -21.21
C THR A 24 -111.57 41.04 -20.93
N LYS A 25 -111.57 42.29 -20.46
CA LYS A 25 -110.34 42.98 -20.02
C LYS A 25 -109.68 42.30 -18.83
N SER A 26 -110.48 41.86 -17.85
CA SER A 26 -110.00 41.13 -16.68
C SER A 26 -109.40 39.78 -17.07
N ASP A 27 -110.03 39.05 -17.98
CA ASP A 27 -109.52 37.77 -18.51
C ASP A 27 -108.23 37.95 -19.31
N ASP A 28 -108.14 39.01 -20.12
CA ASP A 28 -106.92 39.36 -20.85
C ASP A 28 -105.77 39.77 -19.91
N GLU A 29 -106.06 40.49 -18.83
CA GLU A 29 -105.08 40.81 -17.77
C GLU A 29 -104.60 39.55 -17.04
N LEU A 30 -105.52 38.66 -16.69
CA LEU A 30 -105.21 37.38 -16.07
C LEU A 30 -104.32 36.53 -16.99
N ARG A 31 -104.66 36.45 -18.28
CA ARG A 31 -103.89 35.71 -19.29
C ARG A 31 -102.48 36.28 -19.46
N ARG A 32 -102.34 37.61 -19.55
CA ARG A 32 -101.02 38.26 -19.60
C ARG A 32 -100.19 37.95 -18.36
N GLY A 33 -100.78 38.06 -17.17
CA GLY A 33 -100.10 37.73 -15.91
C GLY A 33 -99.67 36.26 -15.83
N GLN A 34 -100.48 35.33 -16.38
CA GLN A 34 -100.12 33.92 -16.49
C GLN A 34 -98.97 33.70 -17.48
N GLU A 35 -99.00 34.34 -18.65
CA GLU A 35 -97.92 34.27 -19.64
C GLU A 35 -96.59 34.79 -19.05
N GLU A 36 -96.60 35.96 -18.41
CA GLU A 36 -95.45 36.51 -17.69
C GLU A 36 -94.93 35.57 -16.58
N MET A 37 -95.84 34.98 -15.80
CA MET A 37 -95.47 34.01 -14.77
C MET A 37 -94.83 32.74 -15.37
N THR A 38 -95.29 32.29 -16.54
CA THR A 38 -94.66 31.16 -17.23
C THR A 38 -93.28 31.50 -17.76
N ASP A 39 -93.05 32.73 -18.23
CA ASP A 39 -91.76 33.19 -18.71
C ASP A 39 -90.75 33.29 -17.55
N VAL A 40 -91.13 33.93 -16.44
CA VAL A 40 -90.30 34.00 -15.23
C VAL A 40 -89.97 32.60 -14.69
N ARG A 41 -90.92 31.66 -14.72
CA ARG A 41 -90.64 30.26 -14.33
C ARG A 41 -89.62 29.59 -15.23
N LYS A 42 -89.65 29.83 -16.54
CA LYS A 42 -88.64 29.30 -17.48
C LYS A 42 -87.27 29.90 -17.22
N GLN A 43 -87.19 31.22 -17.01
CA GLN A 43 -85.94 31.90 -16.66
C GLN A 43 -85.36 31.39 -15.34
N LEU A 44 -86.21 31.19 -14.33
CA LEU A 44 -85.79 30.63 -13.04
C LEU A 44 -85.25 29.20 -13.19
N ALA A 45 -85.90 28.36 -14.00
CA ALA A 45 -85.43 26.99 -14.28
C ALA A 45 -84.07 26.99 -14.99
N TYR A 46 -83.88 27.89 -15.97
CA TYR A 46 -82.60 28.05 -16.67
C TYR A 46 -81.47 28.48 -15.72
N LEU A 47 -81.72 29.51 -14.89
CA LEU A 47 -80.74 29.97 -13.89
C LEU A 47 -80.40 28.89 -12.85
N GLN A 48 -81.38 28.08 -12.44
CA GLN A 48 -81.16 26.95 -11.54
C GLN A 48 -80.26 25.87 -12.19
N GLU A 49 -80.41 25.63 -13.49
CA GLU A 49 -79.56 24.71 -14.24
C GLU A 49 -78.13 25.25 -14.39
N GLU A 50 -77.97 26.54 -14.70
CA GLU A 50 -76.65 27.20 -14.72
C GLU A 50 -75.95 27.13 -13.36
N MET A 51 -76.67 27.39 -12.27
CA MET A 51 -76.10 27.34 -10.92
C MET A 51 -75.62 25.92 -10.57
N ARG A 52 -76.40 24.88 -10.92
CA ARG A 52 -75.96 23.48 -10.76
C ARG A 52 -74.72 23.15 -11.60
N ALA A 53 -74.64 23.67 -12.82
CA ALA A 53 -73.48 23.47 -13.67
C ALA A 53 -72.22 24.13 -13.07
N ILE A 54 -72.36 25.34 -12.51
CA ILE A 54 -71.27 26.03 -11.80
C ILE A 54 -70.83 25.24 -10.57
N ASP A 55 -71.76 24.72 -9.77
CA ASP A 55 -71.43 23.91 -8.58
C ASP A 55 -70.65 22.64 -8.95
N LEU A 56 -71.07 21.94 -10.00
CA LEU A 56 -70.37 20.77 -10.54
C LEU A 56 -68.96 21.11 -11.02
N LEU A 57 -68.80 22.24 -11.74
CA LEU A 57 -67.50 22.71 -12.21
C LEU A 57 -66.58 23.07 -11.03
N ASN A 58 -67.10 23.74 -10.01
CA ASN A 58 -66.33 24.08 -8.81
C ASN A 58 -65.88 22.82 -8.05
N GLN A 59 -66.75 21.81 -7.94
CA GLN A 59 -66.39 20.53 -7.32
C GLN A 59 -65.30 19.80 -8.12
N ALA A 60 -65.45 19.72 -9.45
CA ALA A 60 -64.44 19.11 -10.32
C ALA A 60 -63.10 19.84 -10.25
N LEU A 61 -63.12 21.18 -10.20
CA LEU A 61 -61.92 22.00 -10.05
C LEU A 61 -61.23 21.76 -8.69
N ALA A 62 -62.00 21.64 -7.61
CA ALA A 62 -61.48 21.35 -6.28
C ALA A 62 -60.79 19.97 -6.25
N SER A 63 -61.44 18.93 -6.77
CA SER A 63 -60.85 17.58 -6.86
C SER A 63 -59.63 17.54 -7.76
N ALA A 64 -59.64 18.26 -8.89
CA ALA A 64 -58.48 18.34 -9.78
C ALA A 64 -57.29 19.05 -9.13
N LYS A 65 -57.55 20.11 -8.35
CA LYS A 65 -56.53 20.82 -7.58
C LYS A 65 -55.90 19.91 -6.52
N GLU A 66 -56.72 19.21 -5.73
CA GLU A 66 -56.25 18.27 -4.71
C GLU A 66 -55.41 17.14 -5.31
N ALA A 67 -55.85 16.55 -6.43
CA ALA A 67 -55.09 15.54 -7.14
C ALA A 67 -53.71 16.05 -7.61
N LYS A 68 -53.64 17.31 -8.06
CA LYS A 68 -52.38 17.95 -8.46
C LYS A 68 -51.49 18.25 -7.27
N ASP A 69 -52.04 18.73 -6.17
CA ASP A 69 -51.28 18.99 -4.94
C ASP A 69 -50.67 17.70 -4.39
N ASN A 70 -51.42 16.59 -4.40
CA ASN A 70 -50.95 15.28 -3.98
C ASN A 70 -49.82 14.74 -4.87
N GLU A 71 -49.96 14.85 -6.20
CA GLU A 71 -48.92 14.40 -7.13
C GLU A 71 -47.65 15.26 -7.01
N LEU A 72 -47.82 16.57 -6.80
CA LEU A 72 -46.70 17.48 -6.61
C LEU A 72 -45.94 17.14 -5.33
N GLU A 73 -46.64 16.78 -4.26
CA GLU A 73 -46.01 16.33 -3.02
C GLU A 73 -45.28 14.99 -3.18
N ARG A 74 -45.84 14.05 -3.96
CA ARG A 74 -45.17 12.80 -4.32
C ARG A 74 -43.84 13.05 -5.04
N VAL A 75 -43.86 13.90 -6.07
CA VAL A 75 -42.66 14.27 -6.84
C VAL A 75 -41.64 15.00 -5.97
N ARG A 76 -42.06 15.90 -5.07
CA ARG A 76 -41.16 16.57 -4.12
C ARG A 76 -40.43 15.56 -3.23
N ASN A 77 -41.15 14.58 -2.70
CA ASN A 77 -40.56 13.54 -1.84
C ASN A 77 -39.56 12.67 -2.61
N GLU A 78 -39.86 12.28 -3.84
CA GLU A 78 -38.93 11.57 -4.71
C GLU A 78 -37.68 12.41 -5.01
N LEU A 79 -37.84 13.71 -5.29
CA LEU A 79 -36.73 14.63 -5.58
C LEU A 79 -35.81 14.83 -4.37
N VAL A 80 -36.35 14.89 -3.16
CA VAL A 80 -35.58 14.93 -1.92
C VAL A 80 -34.77 13.64 -1.74
N HIS A 81 -35.38 12.48 -2.00
CA HIS A 81 -34.70 11.19 -1.90
C HIS A 81 -33.53 11.09 -2.88
N VAL A 82 -33.75 11.42 -4.15
CA VAL A 82 -32.72 11.41 -5.20
C VAL A 82 -31.59 12.40 -4.88
N ARG A 83 -31.92 13.60 -4.41
CA ARG A 83 -30.90 14.59 -4.00
C ARG A 83 -30.02 14.07 -2.87
N LYS A 84 -30.62 13.38 -1.89
CA LYS A 84 -29.86 12.77 -0.79
C LYS A 84 -28.91 11.68 -1.29
N GLN A 85 -29.37 10.82 -2.20
CA GLN A 85 -28.51 9.79 -2.81
C GLN A 85 -27.37 10.40 -3.63
N ALA A 86 -27.65 11.45 -4.41
CA ALA A 86 -26.63 12.16 -5.18
C ALA A 86 -25.55 12.76 -4.26
N GLY A 87 -25.94 13.36 -3.13
CA GLY A 87 -24.97 13.88 -2.15
C GLY A 87 -24.06 12.80 -1.56
N HIS A 88 -24.59 11.63 -1.22
CA HIS A 88 -23.78 10.51 -0.75
C HIS A 88 -22.77 10.02 -1.80
N LEU A 89 -23.18 9.95 -3.07
CA LEU A 89 -22.28 9.57 -4.17
C LEU A 89 -21.18 10.62 -4.42
N GLU A 90 -21.49 11.90 -4.25
CA GLU A 90 -20.51 12.99 -4.35
C GLU A 90 -19.44 12.88 -3.24
N GLU A 91 -19.88 12.63 -2.00
CA GLU A 91 -18.97 12.37 -0.87
C GLU A 91 -18.08 11.14 -1.12
N GLU A 92 -18.62 10.04 -1.64
CA GLU A 92 -17.84 8.84 -2.00
C GLU A 92 -16.81 9.13 -3.10
N MET A 93 -17.20 9.93 -4.10
CA MET A 93 -16.30 10.33 -5.19
C MET A 93 -15.12 11.17 -4.68
N ASP A 94 -15.36 12.11 -3.76
CA ASP A 94 -14.31 12.94 -3.15
C ASP A 94 -13.33 12.12 -2.30
N ILE A 95 -13.85 11.12 -1.57
CA ILE A 95 -13.03 10.17 -0.83
C ILE A 95 -12.16 9.36 -1.79
N LEU A 96 -12.74 8.84 -2.87
CA LEU A 96 -12.02 8.04 -3.86
C LEU A 96 -10.94 8.85 -4.57
N ASP A 97 -11.22 10.11 -4.93
CA ASP A 97 -10.23 11.01 -5.54
C ASP A 97 -9.07 11.34 -4.58
N SER A 98 -9.38 11.54 -3.29
CA SER A 98 -8.35 11.73 -2.26
C SER A 98 -7.46 10.49 -2.08
N ILE A 99 -8.06 9.30 -2.06
CA ILE A 99 -7.32 8.02 -1.98
C ILE A 99 -6.44 7.85 -3.22
N ASN A 100 -6.97 8.10 -4.42
CA ASN A 100 -6.21 7.98 -5.66
C ASN A 100 -5.00 8.93 -5.68
N LYS A 101 -5.17 10.19 -5.25
CA LYS A 101 -4.05 11.14 -5.14
C LYS A 101 -2.97 10.66 -4.17
N ALA A 102 -3.37 10.11 -3.01
CA ALA A 102 -2.44 9.57 -2.03
C ALA A 102 -1.68 8.34 -2.56
N LEU A 103 -2.37 7.42 -3.24
CA LEU A 103 -1.76 6.24 -3.85
C LEU A 103 -0.73 6.62 -4.92
N VAL A 104 -1.07 7.56 -5.80
CA VAL A 104 -0.14 8.05 -6.83
C VAL A 104 1.09 8.73 -6.22
N ALA A 105 0.92 9.49 -5.14
CA ALA A 105 2.05 10.09 -4.43
C ALA A 105 2.96 9.01 -3.82
N LYS A 106 2.37 7.99 -3.19
CA LYS A 106 3.13 6.88 -2.59
C LYS A 106 3.84 6.02 -3.63
N GLU A 107 3.22 5.79 -4.79
CA GLU A 107 3.84 5.06 -5.90
C GLU A 107 5.08 5.80 -6.44
N ARG A 108 5.01 7.13 -6.56
CA ARG A 108 6.16 7.95 -6.98
C ARG A 108 7.31 7.90 -5.98
N GLU A 109 7.01 7.99 -4.68
CA GLU A 109 8.01 7.87 -3.61
C GLU A 109 8.68 6.49 -3.65
N ASN A 110 7.89 5.41 -3.66
CA ASN A 110 8.40 4.05 -3.73
C ASN A 110 9.24 3.82 -5.00
N SER A 111 8.84 4.39 -6.14
CA SER A 111 9.59 4.30 -7.39
C SER A 111 10.97 4.97 -7.28
N ALA A 112 11.04 6.15 -6.65
CA ALA A 112 12.29 6.85 -6.42
C ALA A 112 13.22 6.08 -5.47
N GLU A 113 12.69 5.54 -4.36
CA GLU A 113 13.45 4.69 -3.43
C GLU A 113 13.98 3.43 -4.12
N LEU A 114 13.15 2.75 -4.92
CA LEU A 114 13.56 1.58 -5.68
C LEU A 114 14.67 1.89 -6.69
N GLN A 115 14.63 3.08 -7.32
CA GLN A 115 15.67 3.52 -8.23
C GLN A 115 17.00 3.76 -7.49
N ASP A 116 16.96 4.38 -6.31
CA ASP A 116 18.15 4.60 -5.49
C ASP A 116 18.77 3.29 -5.02
N ILE A 117 17.95 2.36 -4.50
CA ILE A 117 18.38 1.02 -4.11
C ILE A 117 19.03 0.29 -5.29
N ARG A 118 18.41 0.35 -6.48
CA ARG A 118 18.96 -0.28 -7.69
C ARG A 118 20.32 0.30 -8.07
N LYS A 119 20.49 1.62 -7.95
CA LYS A 119 21.78 2.28 -8.23
C LYS A 119 22.83 1.82 -7.23
N LYS A 120 22.53 1.88 -5.93
CA LYS A 120 23.46 1.45 -4.87
C LYS A 120 23.84 -0.03 -5.01
N MET A 121 22.89 -0.89 -5.38
CA MET A 121 23.14 -2.31 -5.61
C MET A 121 24.09 -2.53 -6.79
N LYS A 122 23.94 -1.74 -7.86
CA LYS A 122 24.87 -1.77 -9.00
C LYS A 122 26.27 -1.33 -8.57
N ASP A 123 26.39 -0.18 -7.91
CA ASP A 123 27.69 0.37 -7.50
C ASP A 123 28.44 -0.62 -6.58
N LEU A 124 27.75 -1.24 -5.61
CA LEU A 124 28.32 -2.27 -4.74
C LEU A 124 28.70 -3.55 -5.49
N ASN A 125 27.93 -3.94 -6.51
CA ASN A 125 28.25 -5.10 -7.33
C ASN A 125 29.52 -4.86 -8.17
N ASP A 126 29.63 -3.68 -8.76
CA ASP A 126 30.80 -3.26 -9.55
C ASP A 126 32.06 -3.20 -8.64
N GLU A 127 31.94 -2.66 -7.42
CA GLU A 127 33.02 -2.67 -6.41
C GLU A 127 33.43 -4.10 -6.02
N ARG A 128 32.44 -4.97 -5.74
CA ARG A 128 32.70 -6.38 -5.40
C ARG A 128 33.45 -7.09 -6.53
N GLU A 129 33.05 -6.89 -7.77
CA GLU A 129 33.72 -7.48 -8.94
C GLU A 129 35.17 -6.99 -9.09
N GLY A 130 35.41 -5.70 -8.84
CA GLY A 130 36.76 -5.15 -8.80
C GLY A 130 37.63 -5.81 -7.73
N LEU A 131 37.13 -5.89 -6.49
CA LEU A 131 37.85 -6.54 -5.39
C LEU A 131 38.11 -8.03 -5.64
N GLU A 132 37.18 -8.75 -6.25
CA GLU A 132 37.36 -10.15 -6.58
C GLU A 132 38.42 -10.34 -7.67
N SER A 133 38.49 -9.43 -8.64
CA SER A 133 39.53 -9.40 -9.66
C SER A 133 40.92 -9.20 -9.04
N ASP A 134 41.05 -8.18 -8.18
CA ASP A 134 42.31 -7.88 -7.50
C ASP A 134 42.76 -9.05 -6.61
N ASN A 135 41.83 -9.68 -5.90
CA ASN A 135 42.12 -10.84 -5.05
C ASN A 135 42.65 -12.03 -5.88
N LYS A 136 42.05 -12.31 -7.04
CA LYS A 136 42.54 -13.34 -7.98
C LYS A 136 43.97 -13.05 -8.44
N VAL A 137 44.28 -11.79 -8.77
CA VAL A 137 45.64 -11.37 -9.16
C VAL A 137 46.62 -11.57 -8.00
N LEU A 138 46.28 -11.11 -6.80
CA LEU A 138 47.13 -11.24 -5.61
C LEU A 138 47.41 -12.71 -5.26
N THR A 139 46.38 -13.55 -5.26
CA THR A 139 46.53 -14.99 -5.01
C THR A 139 47.48 -15.63 -6.02
N THR A 140 47.36 -15.25 -7.30
CA THR A 140 48.25 -15.76 -8.35
C THR A 140 49.70 -15.31 -8.14
N MET A 141 49.91 -14.04 -7.79
CA MET A 141 51.24 -13.50 -7.49
C MET A 141 51.86 -14.13 -6.25
N GLU A 142 51.08 -14.35 -5.20
CA GLU A 142 51.52 -14.99 -3.97
C GLU A 142 51.99 -16.42 -4.25
N ILE A 143 51.17 -17.22 -4.95
CA ILE A 143 51.55 -18.60 -5.34
C ILE A 143 52.85 -18.59 -6.13
N ARG A 144 52.99 -17.69 -7.11
CA ARG A 144 54.20 -17.55 -7.91
C ARG A 144 55.41 -17.20 -7.03
N SER A 145 55.32 -16.16 -6.22
CA SER A 145 56.39 -15.71 -5.33
C SER A 145 56.79 -16.81 -4.34
N ASN A 146 55.82 -17.51 -3.76
CA ASN A 146 56.06 -18.63 -2.86
C ASN A 146 56.77 -19.79 -3.57
N ASN A 147 56.38 -20.10 -4.82
CA ASN A 147 57.06 -21.11 -5.63
C ASN A 147 58.50 -20.70 -5.95
N GLU A 148 58.73 -19.45 -6.35
CA GLU A 148 60.07 -18.90 -6.59
C GLU A 148 60.95 -18.98 -5.33
N LEU A 149 60.42 -18.57 -4.18
CA LEU A 149 61.13 -18.67 -2.89
C LEU A 149 61.46 -20.12 -2.53
N ARG A 150 60.55 -21.08 -2.77
CA ARG A 150 60.80 -22.50 -2.55
C ARG A 150 61.91 -23.03 -3.47
N VAL A 151 61.91 -22.64 -4.74
CA VAL A 151 62.97 -23.00 -5.69
C VAL A 151 64.32 -22.42 -5.25
N VAL A 152 64.38 -21.11 -4.96
CA VAL A 152 65.61 -20.43 -4.51
C VAL A 152 66.15 -21.09 -3.24
N ARG A 153 65.29 -21.35 -2.25
CA ARG A 153 65.68 -22.04 -1.01
C ARG A 153 66.25 -23.43 -1.31
N LYS A 154 65.59 -24.21 -2.17
CA LYS A 154 66.06 -25.55 -2.53
C LYS A 154 67.42 -25.49 -3.24
N THR A 155 67.55 -24.66 -4.26
CA THR A 155 68.81 -24.51 -5.01
C THR A 155 69.95 -24.02 -4.12
N LEU A 156 69.69 -23.10 -3.19
CA LEU A 156 70.69 -22.65 -2.23
C LEU A 156 71.13 -23.79 -1.30
N ILE A 157 70.18 -24.55 -0.75
CA ILE A 157 70.49 -25.72 0.10
C ILE A 157 71.32 -26.75 -0.70
N ASP A 158 70.88 -27.12 -1.90
CA ASP A 158 71.56 -28.09 -2.75
C ASP A 158 72.98 -27.61 -3.13
N GLY A 159 73.12 -26.32 -3.46
CA GLY A 159 74.41 -25.70 -3.76
C GLY A 159 75.37 -25.72 -2.57
N LEU A 160 74.89 -25.38 -1.37
CA LEU A 160 75.70 -25.39 -0.14
C LEU A 160 76.11 -26.81 0.26
N GLN A 161 75.27 -27.83 0.03
CA GLN A 161 75.62 -29.23 0.31
C GLN A 161 76.84 -29.69 -0.50
N ASN A 162 77.02 -29.23 -1.74
CA ASN A 162 78.18 -29.59 -2.56
C ASN A 162 79.53 -29.14 -1.96
N PHE A 163 79.53 -28.09 -1.13
CA PHE A 163 80.73 -27.58 -0.47
C PHE A 163 81.07 -28.30 0.84
N THR A 164 80.21 -29.20 1.33
CA THR A 164 80.44 -29.96 2.57
C THR A 164 81.45 -31.10 2.41
N ASN A 165 81.94 -31.34 1.19
CA ASN A 165 82.93 -32.37 0.88
C ASN A 165 84.35 -31.93 1.26
N GLY A 166 84.63 -31.97 2.56
CA GLY A 166 85.93 -32.37 3.14
C GLY A 166 87.12 -31.40 3.15
N HIS A 167 87.26 -30.44 2.24
CA HIS A 167 88.54 -29.68 2.11
C HIS A 167 88.41 -28.14 2.00
N ALA A 168 87.25 -27.57 2.31
CA ALA A 168 87.04 -26.12 2.28
C ALA A 168 87.56 -25.42 3.55
N HIS A 169 88.13 -24.21 3.43
CA HIS A 169 88.53 -23.36 4.56
C HIS A 169 87.35 -22.81 5.38
N ILE A 170 86.12 -22.98 4.90
CA ILE A 170 84.88 -22.56 5.55
C ILE A 170 84.01 -23.81 5.77
N GLY A 171 83.65 -24.08 7.02
CA GLY A 171 82.74 -25.17 7.37
C GLY A 171 81.27 -24.73 7.24
N ILE A 172 80.45 -25.56 6.59
CA ILE A 172 79.00 -25.34 6.46
C ILE A 172 78.28 -26.27 7.43
N LYS A 173 77.44 -25.71 8.30
CA LYS A 173 76.62 -26.46 9.27
C LYS A 173 75.14 -26.29 8.95
N ARG A 174 74.40 -27.39 8.86
CA ARG A 174 72.93 -27.36 8.71
C ARG A 174 72.29 -27.15 10.08
N MET A 175 71.43 -26.14 10.19
CA MET A 175 70.65 -25.89 11.40
C MET A 175 69.65 -27.03 11.61
N GLY A 176 69.67 -27.63 12.79
CA GLY A 176 68.84 -28.79 13.12
C GLY A 176 69.52 -30.15 12.93
N ASP A 177 70.68 -30.21 12.28
CA ASP A 177 71.45 -31.45 12.16
C ASP A 177 72.43 -31.59 13.34
N LEU A 178 72.51 -32.78 13.91
CA LEU A 178 73.45 -33.13 14.97
C LEU A 178 74.78 -33.60 14.37
N ASP A 179 75.90 -33.00 14.79
CA ASP A 179 77.22 -33.53 14.43
C ASP A 179 77.52 -34.75 15.31
N LEU A 180 77.33 -35.95 14.74
CA LEU A 180 77.51 -37.21 15.43
C LEU A 180 78.91 -37.37 16.05
N LYS A 181 79.96 -36.80 15.44
CA LYS A 181 81.33 -36.93 15.96
C LYS A 181 81.54 -36.07 17.19
N GLU A 182 81.14 -34.81 17.12
CA GLU A 182 81.26 -33.88 18.24
C GLU A 182 80.28 -34.23 19.37
N PHE A 183 79.07 -34.69 19.04
CA PHE A 183 78.11 -35.17 20.04
C PHE A 183 78.63 -36.41 20.76
N ALA A 184 79.17 -37.40 20.03
CA ALA A 184 79.76 -38.58 20.65
C ALA A 184 80.97 -38.25 21.52
N LYS A 185 81.77 -37.26 21.13
CA LYS A 185 82.88 -36.76 21.94
C LYS A 185 82.38 -36.09 23.23
N ALA A 186 81.31 -35.31 23.17
CA ALA A 186 80.69 -34.70 24.35
C ALA A 186 80.12 -35.78 25.29
N CYS A 187 79.38 -36.77 24.78
CA CYS A 187 78.85 -37.87 25.61
C CYS A 187 79.95 -38.69 26.30
N LYS A 188 81.13 -38.85 25.66
CA LYS A 188 82.29 -39.55 26.23
C LYS A 188 82.98 -38.79 27.37
N GLN A 189 82.78 -37.48 27.48
CA GLN A 189 83.31 -36.70 28.61
C GLN A 189 82.50 -36.94 29.89
N ASP A 190 81.23 -37.37 29.76
CA ASP A 190 80.29 -37.52 30.87
C ASP A 190 79.95 -38.99 31.21
N LEU A 191 80.34 -39.97 30.38
CA LEU A 191 80.02 -41.41 30.55
C LEU A 191 81.28 -42.30 30.61
N LEU A 192 81.22 -43.41 31.37
CA LEU A 192 82.29 -44.41 31.48
C LEU A 192 82.61 -45.04 30.09
N GLN A 193 83.90 -45.19 29.80
CA GLN A 193 84.46 -45.30 28.44
C GLN A 193 83.97 -46.50 27.60
N GLU A 194 83.44 -47.56 28.21
CA GLU A 194 83.07 -48.82 27.55
C GLU A 194 81.58 -48.84 27.12
N ASP A 195 80.67 -48.22 27.89
CA ASP A 195 79.24 -48.09 27.57
C ASP A 195 78.91 -46.80 26.79
N ALA A 196 79.81 -45.80 26.85
CA ALA A 196 79.60 -44.47 26.28
C ALA A 196 79.33 -44.44 24.76
N GLN A 197 79.86 -45.40 23.99
CA GLN A 197 79.70 -45.42 22.53
C GLN A 197 78.27 -45.86 22.12
N VAL A 198 77.70 -46.85 22.81
CA VAL A 198 76.35 -47.38 22.55
C VAL A 198 75.31 -46.40 23.08
N ASP A 199 75.53 -45.85 24.28
CA ASP A 199 74.64 -44.87 24.89
C ASP A 199 74.59 -43.56 24.09
N SER A 200 75.74 -43.11 23.56
CA SER A 200 75.79 -41.90 22.73
C SER A 200 74.97 -42.02 21.44
N SER A 201 75.01 -43.17 20.75
CA SER A 201 74.24 -43.39 19.51
C SER A 201 72.72 -43.36 19.76
N VAL A 202 72.28 -43.96 20.87
CA VAL A 202 70.87 -43.95 21.29
C VAL A 202 70.42 -42.54 21.70
N LEU A 203 71.27 -41.79 22.40
CA LEU A 203 71.04 -40.39 22.74
C LEU A 203 70.99 -39.50 21.50
N CYS A 204 71.90 -39.66 20.54
CA CYS A 204 71.88 -38.95 19.26
C CYS A 204 70.52 -39.09 18.58
N SER A 205 70.05 -40.33 18.40
CA SER A 205 68.77 -40.62 17.75
C SER A 205 67.59 -39.94 18.44
N LYS A 206 67.59 -39.90 19.78
CA LYS A 206 66.55 -39.20 20.57
C LYS A 206 66.59 -37.69 20.36
N TRP A 207 67.78 -37.10 20.36
CA TRP A 207 67.95 -35.67 20.12
C TRP A 207 67.60 -35.30 18.68
N GLU A 208 67.99 -36.09 17.68
CA GLU A 208 67.60 -35.88 16.28
C GLU A 208 66.08 -35.93 16.11
N ALA A 209 65.39 -36.91 16.72
CA ALA A 209 63.94 -37.00 16.67
C ALA A 209 63.25 -35.80 17.33
N ARG A 210 63.80 -35.29 18.44
CA ARG A 210 63.32 -34.07 19.11
C ARG A 210 63.56 -32.83 18.26
N ILE A 211 64.75 -32.66 17.70
CA ILE A 211 65.12 -31.50 16.86
C ILE A 211 64.31 -31.47 15.55
N ALA A 212 63.96 -32.64 15.01
CA ALA A 212 63.12 -32.75 13.82
C ALA A 212 61.64 -32.39 14.05
N ASP A 213 61.17 -32.39 15.30
CA ASP A 213 59.81 -31.98 15.63
C ASP A 213 59.71 -30.46 15.71
N SER A 214 58.93 -29.86 14.80
CA SER A 214 58.70 -28.41 14.76
C SER A 214 58.01 -27.86 16.00
N ASN A 215 57.32 -28.71 16.78
CA ASN A 215 56.64 -28.33 18.02
C ASN A 215 57.54 -28.51 19.26
N TRP A 216 58.77 -28.98 19.09
CA TRP A 216 59.68 -29.16 20.21
C TRP A 216 60.34 -27.84 20.60
N HIS A 217 60.02 -27.40 21.81
CA HIS A 217 60.57 -26.17 22.41
C HIS A 217 61.46 -26.54 23.61
N PRO A 218 62.79 -26.68 23.41
CA PRO A 218 63.71 -27.21 24.43
C PRO A 218 63.90 -26.28 25.63
N PHE A 219 63.52 -25.01 25.51
CA PHE A 219 63.57 -24.04 26.59
C PHE A 219 62.17 -23.62 26.99
N GLU A 220 61.91 -23.64 28.29
CA GLU A 220 60.71 -23.05 28.88
C GLU A 220 61.04 -21.64 29.36
N VAL A 221 60.30 -20.66 28.85
CA VAL A 221 60.44 -19.26 29.25
C VAL A 221 59.65 -19.05 30.53
N ARG A 222 60.33 -18.76 31.65
CA ARG A 222 59.65 -18.36 32.88
C ARG A 222 59.43 -16.85 32.88
N MET A 223 58.16 -16.45 32.92
CA MET A 223 57.75 -15.05 33.06
C MET A 223 57.63 -14.67 34.54
N ASN A 224 57.94 -13.41 34.86
CA ASN A 224 57.56 -12.79 36.13
C ASN A 224 56.09 -12.33 36.10
N ASP A 225 55.55 -11.99 37.27
CA ASP A 225 54.18 -11.47 37.43
C ASP A 225 53.93 -10.17 36.63
N ASP A 226 54.99 -9.44 36.27
CA ASP A 226 54.96 -8.23 35.42
C ASP A 226 55.06 -8.53 33.91
N GLY A 227 55.01 -9.79 33.50
CA GLY A 227 55.07 -10.21 32.09
C GLY A 227 56.45 -10.10 31.43
N LYS A 228 57.52 -9.83 32.19
CA LYS A 228 58.92 -9.82 31.70
C LYS A 228 59.60 -11.16 31.93
N GLU A 229 60.42 -11.58 30.96
CA GLU A 229 61.20 -12.83 31.04
C GLU A 229 62.16 -12.78 32.25
N LYS A 230 62.01 -13.74 33.18
CA LYS A 230 62.87 -13.91 34.36
C LYS A 230 64.09 -14.80 34.05
N GLY A 231 63.96 -15.64 33.03
CA GLY A 231 64.99 -16.56 32.55
C GLY A 231 64.39 -17.80 31.92
N SER A 232 65.16 -18.46 31.06
CA SER A 232 64.76 -19.68 30.35
C SER A 232 65.44 -20.91 30.97
N SER A 233 64.70 -22.01 31.14
CA SER A 233 65.23 -23.28 31.66
C SER A 233 65.13 -24.37 30.59
N ALA A 234 66.17 -25.19 30.44
CA ALA A 234 66.11 -26.35 29.55
C ALA A 234 65.13 -27.40 30.12
N LYS A 235 64.28 -27.96 29.24
CA LYS A 235 63.46 -29.14 29.55
C LYS A 235 64.33 -30.39 29.41
N GLY A 236 64.32 -31.28 30.42
CA GLY A 236 65.05 -32.57 30.39
C GLY A 236 64.51 -33.54 29.35
#